data_AF-A0A0D1YT90-F1
#
_entry.id   AF-A0A0D1YT90-F1
#
_cell.length_a   1.000
_cell.length_b   1.000
_cell.length_c   1.000
_cell.angle_alpha   90.00
_cell.angle_beta   90.00
_cell.angle_gamma   90.00
#
_symmetry.space_group_name_H-M   'P 1'
#
loop_
_entity.id
_entity.type
_entity.pdbx_description
1 polymer ?
#
loop_
_entity_poly.entity_id
_entity_poly.type
_entity_poly.pdbx_seq_one_letter_code
_entity_poly.pdbx_strand_id
1 'polypeptide(L)'
;MLSPLFVFVVAALTVGCFAADQDIITILNQQSGISTFTSLLKGFPSLIETLNGGTFSVLAPNDEAIATFSNANPDLVEQEDVLLALLQYHCVKGTHPSAGFGLQPLFAPTLLTNATYANVTGGQVVDITSQNGKPTVLSGIKAKTELVEADIFYIGGLIHIVDSVLTIPISLPATITKAGLTNLIALLNKGGYLTPNSPAASIVNTLSDLTVWGPNDPRYGASYTGWDGLSDTDKLSIFEYSIVEGQVIYSSDFKNNSQFQTLDKLPLTMTNISGGYFVDTSQITTTDYLVSNGVLQILDSPLNPNTTGQRPASLPSVSSGGSKGLSAAAGAGIGIAIGALVLGGALAIALYLRTKRRRQGQMMGGRRRLNGESQERVYRAQSGDPRGPPPTYELDTKSTAERGHGPGGGRGGGGGTTTHVFEVHHPPKPPSPLEIDGTERSRISITIQGSPPRHLGFQARY
;
A
#
# COMPACT_ATOMS: atom_id res chain seq x y z
N MET A 1 66.82 4.70 14.44
CA MET A 1 65.67 4.24 13.64
C MET A 1 64.52 4.06 14.60
N LEU A 2 63.49 4.90 14.45
CA LEU A 2 62.39 5.10 15.38
C LEU A 2 61.31 4.03 15.19
N SER A 3 60.76 3.56 16.30
CA SER A 3 59.47 2.86 16.36
C SER A 3 58.54 3.68 17.26
N PRO A 4 57.33 4.05 16.82
CA PRO A 4 56.29 4.45 17.77
C PRO A 4 55.16 3.42 17.81
N LEU A 5 54.88 3.03 19.04
CA LEU A 5 53.68 2.36 19.52
C LEU A 5 52.45 3.22 19.17
N PHE A 6 51.49 2.69 18.41
CA PHE A 6 50.19 3.34 18.22
C PHE A 6 49.25 2.93 19.37
N VAL A 7 49.02 3.87 20.28
CA VAL A 7 47.98 3.79 21.31
C VAL A 7 46.65 4.12 20.66
N PHE A 8 45.76 3.13 20.54
CA PHE A 8 44.35 3.37 20.23
C PHE A 8 43.65 3.88 21.50
N VAL A 9 43.33 5.17 21.52
CA VAL A 9 42.42 5.75 22.52
C VAL A 9 41.00 5.40 22.09
N VAL A 10 40.38 4.45 22.78
CA VAL A 10 38.93 4.22 22.73
C VAL A 10 38.28 5.28 23.61
N ALA A 11 37.79 6.36 23.01
CA ALA A 11 36.90 7.30 23.69
C ALA A 11 35.50 6.67 23.77
N ALA A 12 35.21 6.00 24.89
CA ALA A 12 33.84 5.61 25.23
C ALA A 12 33.08 6.88 25.65
N LEU A 13 32.26 7.42 24.75
CA LEU A 13 31.22 8.38 25.08
C LEU A 13 30.11 7.65 25.86
N THR A 14 30.24 7.62 27.17
CA THR A 14 29.11 7.38 28.07
C THR A 14 28.21 8.63 28.03
N VAL A 15 27.30 8.69 27.07
CA VAL A 15 26.16 9.62 27.14
C VAL A 15 25.22 9.07 28.21
N GLY A 16 25.04 9.86 29.27
CA GLY A 16 24.26 9.48 30.44
C GLY A 16 22.81 9.18 30.09
N CYS A 17 22.33 8.04 30.58
CA CYS A 17 20.93 7.66 30.65
C CYS A 17 20.18 8.53 31.68
N PHE A 18 20.11 9.85 31.45
CA PHE A 18 19.36 10.80 32.28
C PHE A 18 18.22 11.49 31.51
N ALA A 19 18.09 11.27 30.19
CA ALA A 19 17.03 11.89 29.39
C ALA A 19 15.63 11.30 29.63
N ALA A 20 15.55 10.01 30.00
CA ALA A 20 14.27 9.31 30.14
C ALA A 20 13.43 9.74 31.38
N ASP A 21 13.97 10.54 32.30
CA ASP A 21 13.21 11.04 33.46
C ASP A 21 12.66 12.47 33.27
N GLN A 22 12.98 13.13 32.14
CA GLN A 22 12.55 14.51 31.89
C GLN A 22 11.23 14.57 31.11
N ASP A 23 10.42 15.59 31.41
CA ASP A 23 9.19 15.84 30.67
C ASP A 23 9.46 16.23 29.20
N ILE A 24 8.45 16.04 28.34
CA ILE A 24 8.56 16.29 26.91
C ILE A 24 8.98 17.73 26.57
N ILE A 25 8.48 18.73 27.28
CA ILE A 25 8.79 20.13 26.99
C ILE A 25 10.24 20.44 27.35
N THR A 26 10.73 19.90 28.46
CA THR A 26 12.14 20.02 28.86
C THR A 26 13.07 19.44 27.79
N ILE A 27 12.76 18.25 27.26
CA ILE A 27 13.55 17.62 26.20
C ILE A 27 13.46 18.41 24.88
N LEU A 28 12.27 18.84 24.47
CA LEU A 28 12.09 19.59 23.23
C LEU A 28 12.82 20.95 23.25
N ASN A 29 12.86 21.65 24.39
CA ASN A 29 13.61 22.91 24.51
C ASN A 29 15.14 22.73 24.40
N GLN A 30 15.66 21.50 24.52
CA GLN A 30 17.09 21.21 24.35
C GLN A 30 17.47 20.94 22.89
N GLN A 31 16.48 20.73 22.01
CA GLN A 31 16.70 20.44 20.60
C GLN A 31 16.71 21.71 19.76
N SER A 32 17.56 21.74 18.73
CA SER A 32 17.61 22.83 17.75
C SER A 32 16.64 22.60 16.60
N GLY A 33 16.05 23.68 16.06
CA GLY A 33 15.24 23.62 14.84
C GLY A 33 13.83 23.03 14.99
N ILE A 34 13.31 22.93 16.21
CA ILE A 34 11.94 22.48 16.51
C ILE A 34 11.17 23.46 17.42
N SER A 35 11.59 24.72 17.41
CA SER A 35 11.07 25.76 18.31
C SER A 35 9.60 26.08 18.06
N THR A 36 9.15 26.00 16.81
CA THR A 36 7.77 26.21 16.37
C THR A 36 6.88 25.07 16.87
N PHE A 37 7.29 23.81 16.65
CA PHE A 37 6.56 22.65 17.17
C PHE A 37 6.40 22.72 18.69
N THR A 38 7.49 23.05 19.39
CA THR A 38 7.48 23.18 20.85
C THR A 38 6.50 24.26 21.31
N SER A 39 6.42 25.38 20.58
CA SER A 39 5.50 26.47 20.88
C SER A 39 4.04 26.08 20.62
N LEU A 40 3.77 25.37 19.52
CA LEU A 40 2.44 24.84 19.21
C LEU A 40 1.98 23.84 20.28
N LEU A 41 2.85 22.90 20.67
CA LEU A 41 2.54 21.91 21.70
C LEU A 41 2.24 22.55 23.06
N LYS A 42 2.98 23.61 23.45
CA LYS A 42 2.73 24.40 24.67
C LYS A 42 1.34 25.03 24.69
N GLY A 43 0.71 25.26 23.53
CA GLY A 43 -0.67 25.71 23.41
C GLY A 43 -1.71 24.69 23.89
N PHE A 44 -1.34 23.41 24.04
CA PHE A 44 -2.26 22.33 24.41
C PHE A 44 -1.80 21.57 25.67
N PRO A 45 -1.97 22.13 26.88
CA PRO A 45 -1.51 21.52 28.14
C PRO A 45 -2.04 20.10 28.40
N SER A 46 -3.29 19.81 28.04
CA SER A 46 -3.87 18.47 28.21
C SER A 46 -3.22 17.41 27.33
N LEU A 47 -2.73 17.80 26.14
CA LEU A 47 -1.95 16.90 25.29
C LEU A 47 -0.58 16.63 25.91
N ILE A 48 0.09 17.65 26.47
CA ILE A 48 1.37 17.49 27.18
C ILE A 48 1.22 16.54 28.38
N GLU A 49 0.17 16.70 29.19
CA GLU A 49 -0.11 15.80 30.31
C GLU A 49 -0.30 14.36 29.83
N THR A 50 -1.07 14.16 28.76
CA THR A 50 -1.26 12.84 28.13
C THR A 50 0.09 12.25 27.70
N LEU A 51 0.92 13.03 27.00
CA LEU A 51 2.21 12.58 26.48
C LEU A 51 3.20 12.22 27.57
N ASN A 52 3.23 12.94 28.69
CA ASN A 52 4.10 12.65 29.82
C ASN A 52 3.59 11.49 30.70
N GLY A 53 2.28 11.23 30.70
CA GLY A 53 1.64 10.18 31.52
C GLY A 53 1.50 8.82 30.84
N GLY A 54 1.83 8.68 29.56
CA GLY A 54 1.67 7.46 28.79
C GLY A 54 2.93 7.04 28.04
N THR A 55 2.73 6.21 27.00
CA THR A 55 3.83 5.72 26.15
C THR A 55 3.55 6.06 24.70
N PHE A 56 4.36 6.94 24.13
CA PHE A 56 4.17 7.49 22.79
C PHE A 56 5.47 7.64 22.03
N SER A 57 5.33 7.69 20.70
CA SER A 57 6.36 8.15 19.78
C SER A 57 5.86 9.42 19.12
N VAL A 58 6.47 10.55 19.47
CA VAL A 58 6.09 11.87 18.97
C VAL A 58 6.90 12.18 17.72
N LEU A 59 6.20 12.34 16.60
CA LEU A 59 6.79 12.76 15.32
C LEU A 59 6.80 14.29 15.29
N ALA A 60 7.91 14.91 15.70
CA ALA A 60 8.03 16.36 15.82
C ALA A 60 8.52 16.99 14.49
N PRO A 61 7.67 17.63 13.68
CA PRO A 61 8.13 18.31 12.48
C PRO A 61 9.08 19.46 12.84
N ASN A 62 10.17 19.59 12.09
CA ASN A 62 11.11 20.69 12.27
C ASN A 62 10.51 22.04 11.82
N ASP A 63 11.19 23.12 12.14
CA ASP A 63 10.75 24.49 11.87
C ASP A 63 10.55 24.75 10.37
N GLU A 64 11.38 24.15 9.51
CA GLU A 64 11.26 24.24 8.04
C GLU A 64 10.00 23.52 7.51
N ALA A 65 9.69 22.34 8.05
CA ALA A 65 8.52 21.56 7.73
C ALA A 65 7.23 22.33 8.08
N ILE A 66 7.18 22.91 9.28
CA ILE A 66 6.03 23.69 9.74
C ILE A 66 5.88 24.97 8.91
N ALA A 67 6.97 25.67 8.60
CA ALA A 67 6.92 26.85 7.74
C ALA A 67 6.38 26.51 6.34
N THR A 68 6.86 25.43 5.73
CA THR A 68 6.39 24.93 4.43
C THR A 68 4.91 24.58 4.46
N PHE A 69 4.48 23.84 5.49
CA PHE A 69 3.08 23.48 5.68
C PHE A 69 2.18 24.72 5.85
N SER A 70 2.62 25.69 6.66
CA SER A 70 1.84 26.88 6.98
C SER A 70 1.66 27.78 5.76
N ASN A 71 2.71 27.95 4.94
CA ASN A 71 2.65 28.68 3.69
C ASN A 71 1.71 28.03 2.66
N ALA A 72 1.64 26.71 2.64
CA ALA A 72 0.74 25.97 1.75
C ALA A 72 -0.71 25.92 2.27
N ASN A 73 -0.93 26.13 3.57
CA ASN A 73 -2.23 25.97 4.23
C ASN A 73 -2.51 27.11 5.23
N PRO A 74 -2.54 28.39 4.78
CA PRO A 74 -2.70 29.53 5.68
C PRO A 74 -4.01 29.49 6.49
N ASP A 75 -5.08 28.93 5.91
CA ASP A 75 -6.38 28.86 6.59
C ASP A 75 -6.44 27.77 7.68
N LEU A 76 -5.59 26.75 7.60
CA LEU A 76 -5.61 25.62 8.55
C LEU A 76 -4.87 25.96 9.85
N VAL A 77 -3.85 26.82 9.78
CA VAL A 77 -3.04 27.20 10.94
C VAL A 77 -3.77 28.16 11.90
N GLU A 78 -4.87 28.76 11.47
CA GLU A 78 -5.73 29.60 12.32
C GLU A 78 -6.83 28.81 13.06
N GLN A 79 -7.03 27.53 12.71
CA GLN A 79 -8.07 26.68 13.28
C GLN A 79 -7.51 25.83 14.42
N GLU A 80 -7.84 26.20 15.66
CA GLU A 80 -7.33 25.54 16.86
C GLU A 80 -7.69 24.04 16.92
N ASP A 81 -8.88 23.68 16.46
CA ASP A 81 -9.34 22.29 16.43
C ASP A 81 -8.60 21.44 15.39
N VAL A 82 -8.31 22.02 14.21
CA VAL A 82 -7.45 21.40 13.19
C VAL A 82 -6.03 21.26 13.72
N LEU A 83 -5.49 22.27 14.40
CA LEU A 83 -4.15 22.22 14.96
C LEU A 83 -4.02 21.14 16.04
N LEU A 84 -5.01 21.03 16.93
CA LEU A 84 -5.06 19.96 17.92
C LEU A 84 -5.13 18.59 17.24
N ALA A 85 -5.99 18.42 16.24
CA ALA A 85 -6.12 17.18 15.48
C ALA A 85 -4.79 16.81 14.80
N LEU A 86 -4.09 17.80 14.24
CA LEU A 86 -2.79 17.63 13.62
C LEU A 86 -1.73 17.19 14.64
N LEU A 87 -1.64 17.86 15.79
CA LEU A 87 -0.71 17.47 16.85
C LEU A 87 -1.00 16.07 17.39
N GLN A 88 -2.27 15.72 17.59
CA GLN A 88 -2.68 14.37 17.98
C GLN A 88 -2.30 13.32 16.94
N TYR A 89 -2.36 13.66 15.65
CA TYR A 89 -1.95 12.76 14.57
C TYR A 89 -0.43 12.54 14.54
N HIS A 90 0.36 13.51 15.00
CA HIS A 90 1.81 13.36 15.17
C HIS A 90 2.21 12.56 16.43
N CYS A 91 1.24 12.22 17.29
CA CYS A 91 1.48 11.47 18.51
C CYS A 91 1.05 10.01 18.33
N VAL A 92 2.01 9.14 18.03
CA VAL A 92 1.78 7.71 17.79
C VAL A 92 1.76 6.94 19.11
N LYS A 93 0.75 6.10 19.33
CA LYS A 93 0.63 5.27 20.54
C LYS A 93 1.71 4.18 20.56
N GLY A 94 2.36 4.02 21.71
CA GLY A 94 3.44 3.07 21.93
C GLY A 94 4.84 3.61 21.56
N THR A 95 5.86 2.83 21.90
CA THR A 95 7.25 3.14 21.61
C THR A 95 7.67 2.48 20.30
N HIS A 96 8.04 3.28 19.31
CA HIS A 96 8.46 2.85 17.98
C HIS A 96 9.87 3.36 17.71
N PRO A 97 10.93 2.64 18.14
CA PRO A 97 12.30 3.03 17.84
C PRO A 97 12.59 2.97 16.34
N SER A 98 13.45 3.84 15.83
CA SER A 98 13.77 3.89 14.39
C SER A 98 14.35 2.57 13.87
N ALA A 99 15.08 1.84 14.71
CA ALA A 99 15.61 0.51 14.42
C ALA A 99 14.50 -0.55 14.18
N GLY A 100 13.28 -0.31 14.64
CA GLY A 100 12.12 -1.17 14.41
C GLY A 100 11.42 -0.94 13.07
N PHE A 101 11.79 0.12 12.33
CA PHE A 101 11.15 0.46 11.06
C PHE A 101 11.62 -0.53 9.99
N GLY A 102 10.74 -1.46 9.62
CA GLY A 102 11.06 -2.58 8.74
C GLY A 102 10.48 -2.46 7.33
N LEU A 103 10.82 -3.42 6.48
CA LEU A 103 10.21 -3.55 5.14
C LEU A 103 8.73 -3.95 5.19
N GLN A 104 8.32 -4.61 6.29
CA GLN A 104 6.90 -4.84 6.57
C GLN A 104 6.35 -3.57 7.22
N PRO A 105 5.34 -2.92 6.63
CA PRO A 105 4.75 -1.72 7.20
C PRO A 105 4.09 -2.04 8.55
N LEU A 106 4.15 -1.08 9.45
CA LEU A 106 3.48 -1.10 10.75
C LEU A 106 2.47 0.03 10.80
N PHE A 107 1.19 -0.32 10.86
CA PHE A 107 0.11 0.67 10.98
C PHE A 107 -0.14 0.96 12.45
N ALA A 108 0.45 2.06 12.94
CA ALA A 108 0.42 2.43 14.34
C ALA A 108 -0.66 3.48 14.62
N PRO A 109 -1.61 3.23 15.54
CA PRO A 109 -2.64 4.21 15.90
C PRO A 109 -2.04 5.45 16.55
N THR A 110 -2.63 6.60 16.25
CA THR A 110 -2.27 7.91 16.81
C THR A 110 -3.23 8.31 17.92
N LEU A 111 -3.01 9.48 18.53
CA LEU A 111 -3.97 10.09 19.46
C LEU A 111 -5.17 10.73 18.73
N LEU A 112 -5.18 10.81 17.41
CA LEU A 112 -6.29 11.40 16.65
C LEU A 112 -7.50 10.45 16.62
N THR A 113 -8.48 10.71 17.48
CA THR A 113 -9.73 9.93 17.59
C THR A 113 -11.00 10.75 17.35
N ASN A 114 -10.86 12.04 17.03
CA ASN A 114 -12.01 12.91 16.77
C ASN A 114 -12.70 12.49 15.46
N ALA A 115 -13.98 12.11 15.53
CA ALA A 115 -14.78 11.60 14.41
C ALA A 115 -14.90 12.56 13.22
N THR A 116 -14.71 13.87 13.42
CA THR A 116 -14.65 14.86 12.33
C THR A 116 -13.46 14.59 11.39
N TYR A 117 -12.36 14.07 11.93
CA TYR A 117 -11.09 13.86 11.22
C TYR A 117 -10.74 12.38 11.03
N ALA A 118 -11.22 11.52 11.94
CA ALA A 118 -10.87 10.11 12.02
C ALA A 118 -12.07 9.27 12.52
N ASN A 119 -12.65 8.49 11.63
CA ASN A 119 -13.71 7.53 11.90
C ASN A 119 -13.19 6.09 11.75
N VAL A 120 -12.11 5.81 12.49
CA VAL A 120 -11.44 4.50 12.57
C VAL A 120 -11.36 4.12 14.04
N THR A 121 -11.80 2.91 14.38
CA THR A 121 -11.76 2.35 15.72
C THR A 121 -10.33 2.30 16.23
N GLY A 122 -10.09 2.91 17.39
CA GLY A 122 -8.75 3.04 17.99
C GLY A 122 -7.98 4.31 17.59
N GLY A 123 -8.51 5.09 16.64
CA GLY A 123 -7.92 6.33 16.12
C GLY A 123 -7.29 6.15 14.75
N GLN A 124 -6.97 7.27 14.11
CA GLN A 124 -6.29 7.26 12.82
C GLN A 124 -4.86 6.72 12.95
N VAL A 125 -4.35 6.08 11.89
CA VAL A 125 -3.02 5.45 11.90
C VAL A 125 -2.00 6.22 11.06
N VAL A 126 -0.73 5.95 11.32
CA VAL A 126 0.39 6.23 10.41
C VAL A 126 1.01 4.91 9.96
N ASP A 127 1.58 4.88 8.75
CA ASP A 127 2.34 3.75 8.24
C ASP A 127 3.82 3.96 8.55
N ILE A 128 4.34 3.19 9.49
CA ILE A 128 5.75 3.15 9.88
C ILE A 128 6.44 2.06 9.05
N THR A 129 7.38 2.46 8.20
CA THR A 129 8.00 1.55 7.23
C THR A 129 9.46 1.92 6.94
N SER A 130 10.13 1.13 6.11
CA SER A 130 11.45 1.40 5.56
C SER A 130 11.36 1.52 4.04
N GLN A 131 11.68 2.70 3.51
CA GLN A 131 11.81 2.90 2.07
C GLN A 131 13.27 3.13 1.70
N ASN A 132 13.77 2.34 0.75
CA ASN A 132 15.16 2.41 0.29
C ASN A 132 16.19 2.30 1.44
N GLY A 133 15.87 1.49 2.45
CA GLY A 133 16.72 1.29 3.64
C GLY A 133 16.69 2.43 4.66
N LYS A 134 15.79 3.43 4.50
CA LYS A 134 15.62 4.54 5.45
C LYS A 134 14.31 4.41 6.23
N PRO A 135 14.32 4.60 7.56
CA PRO A 135 13.10 4.79 8.36
C PRO A 135 12.23 5.89 7.74
N THR A 136 10.98 5.58 7.46
CA THR A 136 10.04 6.47 6.78
C THR A 136 8.66 6.31 7.41
N VAL A 137 7.97 7.43 7.59
CA VAL A 137 6.55 7.44 7.94
C VAL A 137 5.76 7.85 6.70
N LEU A 138 4.69 7.11 6.38
CA LEU A 138 3.71 7.52 5.38
C LEU A 138 2.40 7.92 6.06
N SER A 139 1.80 9.00 5.57
CA SER A 139 0.52 9.52 6.08
C SER A 139 -0.42 9.92 4.94
N GLY A 140 -1.72 9.99 5.24
CA GLY A 140 -2.75 10.39 4.27
C GLY A 140 -2.64 9.66 2.93
N ILE A 141 -2.33 10.41 1.88
CA ILE A 141 -2.23 9.92 0.49
C ILE A 141 -0.80 9.40 0.21
N LYS A 142 -0.31 8.54 1.10
CA LYS A 142 1.07 8.00 1.06
C LYS A 142 2.14 9.11 1.02
N ALA A 143 1.85 10.26 1.64
CA ALA A 143 2.79 11.37 1.78
C ALA A 143 3.96 10.91 2.64
N LYS A 144 5.17 11.05 2.10
CA LYS A 144 6.40 10.55 2.71
C LYS A 144 6.96 11.55 3.72
N THR A 145 7.42 11.05 4.85
CA THR A 145 8.10 11.81 5.89
C THR A 145 9.34 11.03 6.35
N GLU A 146 10.52 11.65 6.26
CA GLU A 146 11.78 11.07 6.74
C GLU A 146 12.10 11.56 8.15
N LEU A 147 12.85 10.73 8.90
CA LEU A 147 13.38 11.10 10.21
C LEU A 147 14.68 11.90 10.01
N VAL A 148 14.70 13.12 10.54
CA VAL A 148 15.88 14.00 10.58
C VAL A 148 16.78 13.63 11.76
N GLU A 149 16.16 13.43 12.93
CA GLU A 149 16.78 12.93 14.14
C GLU A 149 15.80 11.97 14.81
N ALA A 150 16.31 10.90 15.40
CA ALA A 150 15.47 9.81 15.85
C ALA A 150 15.85 9.37 17.26
N ASP A 151 14.91 8.69 17.91
CA ASP A 151 15.12 8.00 19.18
C ASP A 151 15.54 8.91 20.34
N ILE A 152 14.99 10.14 20.40
CA ILE A 152 15.22 11.07 21.52
C ILE A 152 14.29 10.68 22.67
N PHE A 153 14.84 10.31 23.82
CA PHE A 153 14.06 9.84 24.96
C PHE A 153 13.47 10.97 25.79
N TYR A 154 12.25 10.77 26.29
CA TYR A 154 11.61 11.55 27.34
C TYR A 154 10.78 10.62 28.24
N ILE A 155 10.24 11.12 29.36
CA ILE A 155 9.51 10.31 30.36
C ILE A 155 8.34 9.49 29.79
N GLY A 156 7.73 9.97 28.71
CA GLY A 156 6.60 9.31 28.06
C GLY A 156 6.94 8.51 26.81
N GLY A 157 8.22 8.30 26.48
CA GLY A 157 8.63 7.47 25.34
C GLY A 157 9.70 8.11 24.46
N LEU A 158 9.40 8.26 23.17
CA LEU A 158 10.36 8.71 22.15
C LEU A 158 9.86 9.94 21.39
N ILE A 159 10.80 10.76 20.95
CA ILE A 159 10.60 11.83 19.99
C ILE A 159 11.46 11.49 18.76
N HIS A 160 10.85 11.61 17.58
CA HIS A 160 11.54 11.62 16.29
C HIS A 160 11.33 12.97 15.65
N ILE A 161 12.39 13.69 15.35
CA ILE A 161 12.31 14.93 14.57
C ILE A 161 12.16 14.54 13.10
N VAL A 162 11.16 15.11 12.43
CA VAL A 162 10.81 14.77 11.04
C VAL A 162 10.86 15.96 10.11
N ASP A 163 11.06 15.69 8.81
CA ASP A 163 11.25 16.70 7.77
C ASP A 163 9.96 17.27 7.18
N SER A 164 8.81 16.74 7.59
CA SER A 164 7.51 17.06 7.01
C SER A 164 6.41 17.02 8.06
N VAL A 165 5.40 17.87 7.91
CA VAL A 165 4.15 17.77 8.68
C VAL A 165 3.31 16.64 8.11
N LEU A 166 2.88 15.70 8.96
CA LEU A 166 2.03 14.58 8.57
C LEU A 166 0.69 15.07 8.05
N THR A 167 0.18 14.41 7.02
CA THR A 167 -1.10 14.76 6.40
C THR A 167 -2.21 13.91 7.01
N ILE A 168 -3.17 14.54 7.70
CA ILE A 168 -4.37 13.84 8.18
C ILE A 168 -5.11 13.22 6.98
N PRO A 169 -5.40 11.91 7.01
CA PRO A 169 -6.20 11.25 5.98
C PRO A 169 -7.56 11.93 5.76
N ILE A 170 -7.92 12.12 4.50
CA ILE A 170 -9.17 12.79 4.09
C ILE A 170 -10.21 11.77 3.63
N SER A 171 -11.42 12.23 3.33
CA SER A 171 -12.51 11.35 2.88
C SER A 171 -12.12 10.57 1.62
N LEU A 172 -12.69 9.36 1.47
CA LEU A 172 -12.43 8.50 0.32
C LEU A 172 -12.58 9.24 -1.04
N PRO A 173 -13.65 9.99 -1.32
CA PRO A 173 -13.76 10.71 -2.59
C PRO A 173 -12.64 11.74 -2.81
N ALA A 174 -12.22 12.43 -1.76
CA ALA A 174 -11.14 13.42 -1.83
C ALA A 174 -9.78 12.74 -2.02
N THR A 175 -9.54 11.60 -1.37
CA THR A 175 -8.34 10.77 -1.56
C THR A 175 -8.26 10.24 -2.98
N ILE A 176 -9.35 9.69 -3.54
CA ILE A 176 -9.40 9.20 -4.93
C ILE A 176 -9.03 10.32 -5.91
N THR A 177 -9.55 11.52 -5.69
CA THR A 177 -9.29 12.70 -6.53
C THR A 177 -7.84 13.16 -6.42
N LYS A 178 -7.34 13.37 -5.20
CA LYS A 178 -5.96 13.85 -4.97
C LYS A 178 -4.90 12.81 -5.35
N ALA A 179 -5.19 11.52 -5.24
CA ALA A 179 -4.31 10.44 -5.70
C ALA A 179 -4.30 10.26 -7.23
N GLY A 180 -5.17 10.97 -7.97
CA GLY A 180 -5.22 10.88 -9.43
C GLY A 180 -5.75 9.55 -9.96
N LEU A 181 -6.63 8.87 -9.22
CA LEU A 181 -7.22 7.58 -9.60
C LEU A 181 -8.34 7.76 -10.63
N THR A 182 -7.98 8.28 -11.80
CA THR A 182 -8.93 8.73 -12.84
C THR A 182 -9.81 7.61 -13.38
N ASN A 183 -9.30 6.38 -13.47
CA ASN A 183 -10.10 5.23 -13.92
C ASN A 183 -11.14 4.85 -12.86
N LEU A 184 -10.77 4.90 -11.58
CA LEU A 184 -11.72 4.70 -10.49
C LEU A 184 -12.82 5.78 -10.49
N ILE A 185 -12.46 7.05 -10.71
CA ILE A 185 -13.44 8.15 -10.84
C ILE A 185 -14.40 7.88 -12.00
N ALA A 186 -13.89 7.46 -13.15
CA ALA A 186 -14.72 7.15 -14.32
C ALA A 186 -15.69 5.98 -14.04
N LEU A 187 -15.23 4.95 -13.31
CA LEU A 187 -16.06 3.82 -12.93
C LEU A 187 -17.15 4.23 -11.91
N LEU A 188 -16.79 5.02 -10.89
CA LEU A 188 -17.76 5.58 -9.94
C LEU A 188 -18.81 6.45 -10.63
N ASN A 189 -18.43 7.21 -11.67
CA ASN A 189 -19.37 7.97 -12.49
C ASN A 189 -20.36 7.07 -13.23
N LYS A 190 -19.89 5.98 -13.85
CA LYS A 190 -20.76 4.98 -14.51
C LYS A 190 -21.70 4.27 -13.53
N GLY A 191 -21.24 4.12 -12.29
CA GLY A 191 -22.03 3.65 -11.15
C GLY A 191 -23.11 4.63 -10.68
N GLY A 192 -23.00 5.92 -11.02
CA GLY A 192 -23.88 6.97 -10.51
C GLY A 192 -23.51 7.49 -9.12
N TYR A 193 -22.29 7.22 -8.65
CA TYR A 193 -21.85 7.42 -7.26
C TYR A 193 -21.15 8.75 -6.97
N LEU A 194 -20.94 9.58 -8.00
CA LEU A 194 -20.34 10.90 -7.83
C LEU A 194 -21.35 11.95 -7.33
N THR A 195 -22.61 11.59 -7.16
CA THR A 195 -23.61 12.49 -6.61
C THR A 195 -23.58 12.45 -5.07
N PRO A 196 -23.60 13.60 -4.37
CA PRO A 196 -23.51 13.65 -2.90
C PRO A 196 -24.58 12.83 -2.17
N ASN A 197 -25.75 12.66 -2.79
CA ASN A 197 -26.91 11.97 -2.20
C ASN A 197 -27.05 10.52 -2.68
N SER A 198 -26.06 9.98 -3.40
CA SER A 198 -26.09 8.57 -3.79
C SER A 198 -25.99 7.66 -2.56
N PRO A 199 -26.59 6.45 -2.58
CA PRO A 199 -26.39 5.46 -1.51
C PRO A 199 -24.91 5.17 -1.25
N ALA A 200 -24.10 5.11 -2.32
CA ALA A 200 -22.66 4.93 -2.24
C ALA A 200 -21.95 6.07 -1.48
N ALA A 201 -22.31 7.33 -1.77
CA ALA A 201 -21.77 8.48 -1.05
C ALA A 201 -22.17 8.46 0.43
N SER A 202 -23.38 8.01 0.77
CA SER A 202 -23.77 7.82 2.17
C SER A 202 -22.91 6.75 2.84
N ILE A 203 -22.72 5.59 2.21
CA ILE A 203 -21.89 4.49 2.73
C ILE A 203 -20.47 4.97 3.04
N VAL A 204 -19.77 5.55 2.06
CA VAL A 204 -18.34 5.86 2.21
C VAL A 204 -18.04 7.10 3.05
N ASN A 205 -19.04 7.92 3.37
CA ASN A 205 -18.84 9.10 4.20
C ASN A 205 -19.34 8.91 5.64
N THR A 206 -20.17 7.89 5.92
CA THR A 206 -20.81 7.73 7.24
C THR A 206 -20.33 6.51 8.01
N LEU A 207 -20.05 5.40 7.32
CA LEU A 207 -19.61 4.18 7.97
C LEU A 207 -18.15 4.31 8.43
N SER A 208 -17.83 3.64 9.53
CA SER A 208 -16.49 3.56 10.10
C SER A 208 -15.80 2.27 9.68
N ASP A 209 -14.48 2.24 9.83
CA ASP A 209 -13.68 1.01 9.69
C ASP A 209 -13.83 0.31 8.35
N LEU A 210 -13.78 1.10 7.28
CA LEU A 210 -13.93 0.59 5.92
C LEU A 210 -12.62 0.05 5.36
N THR A 211 -12.68 -1.10 4.70
CA THR A 211 -11.70 -1.49 3.68
C THR A 211 -12.40 -1.43 2.33
N VAL A 212 -11.97 -0.49 1.48
CA VAL A 212 -12.53 -0.29 0.15
C VAL A 212 -11.58 -0.85 -0.89
N TRP A 213 -12.10 -1.70 -1.77
CA TRP A 213 -11.37 -2.33 -2.86
C TRP A 213 -11.74 -1.65 -4.19
N GLY A 214 -10.93 -0.69 -4.63
CA GLY A 214 -11.25 0.15 -5.79
C GLY A 214 -10.34 -0.14 -7.00
N PRO A 215 -10.88 -0.49 -8.18
CA PRO A 215 -10.03 -0.70 -9.35
C PRO A 215 -9.52 0.62 -9.94
N ASN A 216 -8.26 0.67 -10.37
CA ASN A 216 -7.71 1.82 -11.08
C ASN A 216 -6.88 1.41 -12.31
N ASP A 217 -7.45 0.61 -13.18
CA ASP A 217 -6.81 0.14 -14.41
C ASP A 217 -7.47 0.78 -15.66
N PRO A 218 -6.69 1.18 -16.68
CA PRO A 218 -7.22 1.80 -17.91
C PRO A 218 -8.34 1.00 -18.61
N ARG A 219 -8.35 -0.34 -18.47
CA ARG A 219 -9.40 -1.22 -19.03
C ARG A 219 -10.79 -0.91 -18.47
N TYR A 220 -10.85 -0.36 -17.26
CA TYR A 220 -12.09 -0.03 -16.55
C TYR A 220 -12.35 1.48 -16.45
N GLY A 221 -11.68 2.28 -17.28
CA GLY A 221 -11.84 3.74 -17.35
C GLY A 221 -13.09 4.20 -18.12
N ALA A 222 -13.02 5.40 -18.70
CA ALA A 222 -14.17 6.06 -19.34
C ALA A 222 -14.83 5.26 -20.49
N SER A 223 -14.05 4.45 -21.22
CA SER A 223 -14.54 3.62 -22.32
C SER A 223 -15.14 2.27 -21.88
N TYR A 224 -15.12 1.95 -20.59
CA TYR A 224 -15.65 0.69 -20.09
C TYR A 224 -17.17 0.61 -20.25
N THR A 225 -17.67 -0.44 -20.89
CA THR A 225 -19.10 -0.67 -21.17
C THR A 225 -19.67 -1.88 -20.43
N GLY A 226 -18.86 -2.56 -19.60
CA GLY A 226 -19.29 -3.79 -18.92
C GLY A 226 -20.39 -3.58 -17.87
N TRP A 227 -20.71 -2.33 -17.52
CA TRP A 227 -21.85 -1.98 -16.67
C TRP A 227 -23.05 -1.42 -17.45
N ASP A 228 -22.96 -1.36 -18.78
CA ASP A 228 -24.06 -0.88 -19.61
C ASP A 228 -25.23 -1.87 -19.54
N GLY A 229 -26.42 -1.35 -19.24
CA GLY A 229 -27.64 -2.16 -19.09
C GLY A 229 -27.79 -2.85 -17.72
N LEU A 230 -26.82 -2.70 -16.79
CA LEU A 230 -27.04 -3.09 -15.39
C LEU A 230 -28.05 -2.16 -14.72
N SER A 231 -28.89 -2.73 -13.86
CA SER A 231 -29.79 -1.93 -13.01
C SER A 231 -28.99 -1.18 -11.93
N ASP A 232 -29.55 -0.10 -11.39
CA ASP A 232 -28.90 0.64 -10.29
C ASP A 232 -28.72 -0.24 -9.04
N THR A 233 -29.63 -1.20 -8.83
CA THR A 233 -29.50 -2.22 -7.78
C THR A 233 -28.29 -3.12 -8.01
N ASP A 234 -28.09 -3.63 -9.23
CA ASP A 234 -26.95 -4.49 -9.54
C ASP A 234 -25.62 -3.73 -9.38
N LYS A 235 -25.58 -2.46 -9.82
CA LYS A 235 -24.41 -1.61 -9.63
C LYS A 235 -24.14 -1.41 -8.13
N LEU A 236 -25.18 -1.12 -7.34
CA LEU A 236 -25.03 -0.92 -5.89
C LEU A 236 -24.52 -2.19 -5.20
N SER A 237 -25.02 -3.37 -5.56
CA SER A 237 -24.47 -4.64 -5.05
C SER A 237 -23.00 -4.84 -5.41
N ILE A 238 -22.56 -4.45 -6.62
CA ILE A 238 -21.12 -4.48 -6.97
C ILE A 238 -20.32 -3.52 -6.08
N PHE A 239 -20.85 -2.33 -5.82
CA PHE A 239 -20.21 -1.35 -4.94
C PHE A 239 -20.12 -1.84 -3.48
N GLU A 240 -21.21 -2.34 -2.93
CA GLU A 240 -21.27 -2.92 -1.57
C GLU A 240 -20.39 -4.17 -1.45
N TYR A 241 -20.31 -4.99 -2.49
CA TYR A 241 -19.38 -6.13 -2.54
C TYR A 241 -17.92 -5.70 -2.52
N SER A 242 -17.62 -4.47 -2.96
CA SER A 242 -16.27 -3.92 -2.98
C SER A 242 -15.84 -3.31 -1.64
N ILE A 243 -16.66 -3.43 -0.59
CA ILE A 243 -16.41 -2.80 0.71
C ILE A 243 -16.57 -3.84 1.82
N VAL A 244 -15.59 -3.88 2.72
CA VAL A 244 -15.67 -4.55 4.02
C VAL A 244 -15.85 -3.46 5.08
N GLU A 245 -16.79 -3.65 6.01
CA GLU A 245 -17.07 -2.73 7.12
C GLU A 245 -16.69 -3.38 8.45
N GLY A 246 -16.29 -2.57 9.43
CA GLY A 246 -15.96 -3.02 10.79
C GLY A 246 -14.58 -3.65 10.91
N GLN A 247 -13.81 -3.67 9.82
CA GLN A 247 -12.46 -4.17 9.79
C GLN A 247 -11.65 -3.40 8.74
N VAL A 248 -10.66 -2.64 9.19
CA VAL A 248 -9.66 -2.01 8.34
C VAL A 248 -8.52 -2.99 8.10
N ILE A 249 -8.31 -3.39 6.85
CA ILE A 249 -7.35 -4.42 6.46
C ILE A 249 -6.19 -3.73 5.75
N TYR A 250 -5.11 -3.52 6.50
CA TYR A 250 -3.86 -2.98 5.97
C TYR A 250 -3.01 -4.09 5.35
N SER A 251 -2.06 -3.72 4.49
CA SER A 251 -1.16 -4.67 3.82
C SER A 251 -0.34 -5.54 4.77
N SER A 252 0.00 -5.04 5.97
CA SER A 252 0.70 -5.78 7.02
C SER A 252 -0.11 -6.99 7.52
N ASP A 253 -1.43 -6.94 7.41
CA ASP A 253 -2.35 -7.99 7.84
C ASP A 253 -2.77 -8.92 6.71
N PHE A 254 -2.24 -8.72 5.50
CA PHE A 254 -2.56 -9.58 4.35
C PHE A 254 -2.09 -11.01 4.59
N LYS A 255 -3.05 -11.92 4.68
CA LYS A 255 -2.84 -13.36 4.91
C LYS A 255 -3.46 -14.17 3.77
N ASN A 256 -2.74 -15.22 3.37
CA ASN A 256 -3.22 -16.13 2.33
C ASN A 256 -4.43 -16.92 2.81
N ASN A 257 -5.43 -17.10 1.94
CA ASN A 257 -6.69 -17.81 2.20
C ASN A 257 -7.54 -17.19 3.32
N SER A 258 -7.46 -15.88 3.53
CA SER A 258 -8.37 -15.16 4.42
C SER A 258 -9.70 -14.86 3.73
N GLN A 259 -10.79 -14.82 4.51
CA GLN A 259 -12.11 -14.45 4.03
C GLN A 259 -12.65 -13.28 4.85
N PHE A 260 -13.31 -12.35 4.16
CA PHE A 260 -13.91 -11.16 4.77
C PHE A 260 -15.35 -11.03 4.31
N GLN A 261 -16.23 -10.57 5.20
CA GLN A 261 -17.62 -10.33 4.85
C GLN A 261 -17.77 -8.91 4.29
N THR A 262 -18.37 -8.79 3.11
CA THR A 262 -18.62 -7.49 2.45
C THR A 262 -19.94 -6.88 2.90
N LEU A 263 -20.20 -5.62 2.53
CA LEU A 263 -21.49 -4.97 2.79
C LEU A 263 -22.66 -5.67 2.09
N ASP A 264 -22.43 -6.25 0.90
CA ASP A 264 -23.39 -7.08 0.15
C ASP A 264 -23.60 -8.47 0.79
N LYS A 265 -23.01 -8.70 1.98
CA LYS A 265 -23.09 -9.91 2.81
C LYS A 265 -22.50 -11.17 2.18
N LEU A 266 -21.93 -11.06 0.98
CA LEU A 266 -21.16 -12.11 0.34
C LEU A 266 -19.71 -12.10 0.82
N PRO A 267 -19.08 -13.28 0.98
CA PRO A 267 -17.68 -13.34 1.37
C PRO A 267 -16.76 -13.01 0.18
N LEU A 268 -15.63 -12.42 0.53
CA LEU A 268 -14.54 -12.05 -0.35
C LEU A 268 -13.30 -12.84 0.09
N THR A 269 -12.61 -13.49 -0.85
CA THR A 269 -11.46 -14.35 -0.51
C THR A 269 -10.15 -13.70 -0.93
N MET A 270 -9.24 -13.53 0.01
CA MET A 270 -7.88 -13.07 -0.27
C MET A 270 -6.94 -14.26 -0.46
N THR A 271 -6.19 -14.26 -1.56
CA THR A 271 -5.19 -15.30 -1.84
C THR A 271 -3.84 -14.68 -2.21
N ASN A 272 -2.77 -15.35 -1.82
CA ASN A 272 -1.43 -15.03 -2.29
C ASN A 272 -1.05 -16.01 -3.40
N ILE A 273 -0.63 -15.47 -4.55
CA ILE A 273 -0.15 -16.22 -5.70
C ILE A 273 1.17 -15.59 -6.15
N SER A 274 2.26 -16.37 -6.08
CA SER A 274 3.59 -15.95 -6.52
C SER A 274 4.06 -14.64 -5.89
N GLY A 275 3.70 -14.37 -4.62
CA GLY A 275 4.08 -13.15 -3.90
C GLY A 275 3.11 -11.97 -4.09
N GLY A 276 2.20 -12.02 -5.07
CA GLY A 276 1.13 -11.04 -5.23
C GLY A 276 -0.13 -11.43 -4.44
N TYR A 277 -0.82 -10.44 -3.88
CA TYR A 277 -2.12 -10.66 -3.25
C TYR A 277 -3.26 -10.35 -4.22
N PHE A 278 -4.28 -11.20 -4.15
CA PHE A 278 -5.49 -11.13 -4.95
C PHE A 278 -6.69 -11.14 -4.03
N VAL A 279 -7.71 -10.42 -4.45
CA VAL A 279 -9.04 -10.41 -3.87
C VAL A 279 -9.99 -11.02 -4.89
N ASP A 280 -10.49 -12.21 -4.57
CA ASP A 280 -11.04 -13.15 -5.53
C ASP A 280 -10.09 -13.26 -6.74
N THR A 281 -10.53 -12.82 -7.93
CA THR A 281 -9.73 -12.85 -9.16
C THR A 281 -8.95 -11.58 -9.44
N SER A 282 -9.15 -10.50 -8.67
CA SER A 282 -8.57 -9.18 -8.93
C SER A 282 -7.27 -9.00 -8.15
N GLN A 283 -6.21 -8.53 -8.82
CA GLN A 283 -4.91 -8.33 -8.19
C GLN A 283 -4.89 -7.00 -7.42
N ILE A 284 -4.32 -7.00 -6.20
CA ILE A 284 -4.00 -5.76 -5.49
C ILE A 284 -2.74 -5.16 -6.12
N THR A 285 -2.86 -3.96 -6.69
CA THR A 285 -1.78 -3.27 -7.42
C THR A 285 -1.10 -2.19 -6.60
N THR A 286 -1.86 -1.49 -5.76
CA THR A 286 -1.34 -0.50 -4.81
C THR A 286 -2.05 -0.67 -3.49
N THR A 287 -1.29 -0.68 -2.40
CA THR A 287 -1.85 -0.86 -1.06
C THR A 287 -1.93 0.46 -0.28
N ASP A 288 -2.84 0.50 0.68
CA ASP A 288 -2.82 1.41 1.84
C ASP A 288 -2.84 2.90 1.49
N TYR A 289 -3.86 3.34 0.75
CA TYR A 289 -4.27 4.75 0.83
C TYR A 289 -5.11 4.93 2.08
N LEU A 290 -4.55 5.60 3.09
CA LEU A 290 -5.29 5.91 4.32
C LEU A 290 -6.39 6.93 4.00
N VAL A 291 -7.60 6.67 4.48
CA VAL A 291 -8.75 7.58 4.38
C VAL A 291 -9.30 7.87 5.77
N SER A 292 -10.09 8.93 5.91
CA SER A 292 -10.59 9.39 7.21
C SER A 292 -11.37 8.31 7.97
N ASN A 293 -11.99 7.35 7.28
CA ASN A 293 -12.79 6.28 7.85
C ASN A 293 -12.31 4.85 7.51
N GLY A 294 -11.03 4.69 7.16
CA GLY A 294 -10.47 3.36 6.89
C GLY A 294 -9.33 3.38 5.88
N VAL A 295 -9.34 2.43 4.94
CA VAL A 295 -8.28 2.25 3.94
C VAL A 295 -8.84 1.95 2.55
N LEU A 296 -8.21 2.51 1.53
CA LEU A 296 -8.44 2.19 0.12
C LEU A 296 -7.29 1.33 -0.41
N GLN A 297 -7.64 0.16 -0.93
CA GLN A 297 -6.76 -0.79 -1.59
C GLN A 297 -7.08 -0.78 -3.10
N ILE A 298 -6.06 -0.65 -3.94
CA ILE A 298 -6.25 -0.51 -5.38
C ILE A 298 -6.15 -1.86 -6.08
N LEU A 299 -7.15 -2.16 -6.90
CA LEU A 299 -7.23 -3.38 -7.70
C LEU A 299 -6.92 -3.11 -9.18
N ASP A 300 -6.54 -4.17 -9.90
CA ASP A 300 -6.42 -4.13 -11.37
C ASP A 300 -7.78 -4.29 -12.08
N SER A 301 -8.79 -4.84 -11.39
CA SER A 301 -10.12 -5.15 -11.93
C SER A 301 -11.22 -4.94 -10.89
N PRO A 302 -12.46 -4.58 -11.29
CA PRO A 302 -13.59 -4.50 -10.39
C PRO A 302 -13.97 -5.89 -9.89
N LEU A 303 -14.41 -5.95 -8.63
CA LEU A 303 -14.95 -7.18 -8.06
C LEU A 303 -16.33 -7.51 -8.65
N ASN A 304 -16.68 -8.79 -8.61
CA ASN A 304 -17.94 -9.28 -9.17
C ASN A 304 -18.65 -10.22 -8.18
N PRO A 305 -19.81 -9.81 -7.62
CA PRO A 305 -20.55 -10.60 -6.63
C PRO A 305 -21.11 -11.93 -7.19
N ASN A 306 -21.10 -12.14 -8.51
CA ASN A 306 -21.55 -13.40 -9.12
C ASN A 306 -20.43 -14.46 -9.24
N THR A 307 -19.18 -14.09 -8.96
CA THR A 307 -18.01 -14.96 -9.10
C THR A 307 -17.19 -14.99 -7.81
N THR A 308 -17.87 -14.95 -6.67
CA THR A 308 -17.23 -14.94 -5.35
C THR A 308 -16.36 -16.17 -5.14
N GLY A 309 -15.22 -16.00 -4.46
CA GLY A 309 -14.30 -17.10 -4.15
C GLY A 309 -13.65 -17.78 -5.35
N GLN A 310 -13.84 -17.26 -6.57
CA GLN A 310 -13.06 -17.71 -7.72
C GLN A 310 -11.61 -17.29 -7.50
N ARG A 311 -10.70 -18.26 -7.59
CA ARG A 311 -9.27 -18.01 -7.48
C ARG A 311 -8.70 -17.70 -8.87
N PRO A 312 -7.73 -16.77 -9.00
CA PRO A 312 -7.01 -16.60 -10.25
C PRO A 312 -6.45 -17.96 -10.67
N ALA A 313 -6.51 -18.26 -11.97
CA ALA A 313 -5.93 -19.49 -12.48
C ALA A 313 -4.46 -19.55 -12.05
N SER A 314 -4.11 -20.54 -11.22
CA SER A 314 -2.72 -20.75 -10.84
C SER A 314 -1.93 -21.01 -12.11
N LEU A 315 -0.84 -20.27 -12.34
CA LEU A 315 0.17 -20.68 -13.31
C LEU A 315 0.50 -22.15 -13.03
N PRO A 316 0.55 -23.03 -14.04
CA PRO A 316 0.74 -24.45 -13.81
C PRO A 316 2.02 -24.66 -13.00
N SER A 317 1.88 -25.30 -11.84
CA SER A 317 3.03 -25.78 -11.08
C SER A 317 3.79 -26.76 -11.96
N VAL A 318 5.07 -26.50 -12.22
CA VAL A 318 5.95 -27.48 -12.86
C VAL A 318 6.13 -28.61 -11.85
N SER A 319 5.31 -29.66 -11.97
CA SER A 319 5.46 -30.87 -11.19
C SER A 319 6.65 -31.66 -11.72
N SER A 320 7.65 -31.84 -10.87
CA SER A 320 8.79 -32.71 -11.12
C SER A 320 8.39 -34.18 -10.92
N GLY A 321 8.37 -34.93 -12.02
CA GLY A 321 8.76 -36.34 -12.05
C GLY A 321 7.66 -37.40 -12.00
N GLY A 322 7.60 -38.24 -13.04
CA GLY A 322 6.88 -39.52 -13.04
C GLY A 322 6.72 -40.14 -14.43
N SER A 323 7.79 -40.72 -14.98
CA SER A 323 7.83 -41.39 -16.29
C SER A 323 6.92 -42.62 -16.38
N LYS A 324 6.17 -42.75 -17.49
CA LYS A 324 5.90 -43.99 -18.26
C LYS A 324 5.21 -43.64 -19.60
N GLY A 325 5.81 -44.07 -20.73
CA GLY A 325 5.33 -43.84 -22.12
C GLY A 325 4.08 -44.66 -22.48
N LEU A 326 3.49 -44.64 -23.69
CA LEU A 326 3.73 -44.07 -25.03
C LEU A 326 2.36 -43.54 -25.54
N SER A 327 2.25 -42.56 -26.44
CA SER A 327 2.34 -42.72 -27.90
C SER A 327 2.17 -41.34 -28.57
N ALA A 328 2.95 -41.09 -29.62
CA ALA A 328 2.85 -39.92 -30.48
C ALA A 328 1.68 -40.07 -31.46
N ALA A 329 0.66 -39.21 -31.35
CA ALA A 329 -0.16 -38.72 -32.45
C ALA A 329 -1.09 -37.61 -31.95
N ALA A 330 -0.73 -36.36 -32.26
CA ALA A 330 -1.55 -35.14 -32.37
C ALA A 330 -0.79 -33.91 -31.81
N GLY A 331 0.37 -33.63 -32.41
CA GLY A 331 0.87 -32.26 -32.46
C GLY A 331 0.31 -31.61 -33.72
N ALA A 332 -0.73 -30.78 -33.58
CA ALA A 332 -1.04 -29.70 -34.52
C ALA A 332 -2.20 -28.85 -33.98
N GLY A 333 -1.91 -27.58 -33.70
CA GLY A 333 -2.90 -26.50 -33.75
C GLY A 333 -3.56 -26.13 -32.42
N ILE A 334 -3.12 -25.02 -31.83
CA ILE A 334 -3.78 -23.70 -31.93
C ILE A 334 -3.21 -22.85 -30.80
N GLY A 335 -2.32 -21.94 -31.19
CA GLY A 335 -2.11 -20.71 -30.43
C GLY A 335 -3.32 -19.80 -30.55
N ILE A 336 -3.49 -18.95 -29.55
CA ILE A 336 -4.39 -17.79 -29.51
C ILE A 336 -5.89 -18.14 -29.41
N ALA A 337 -6.35 -18.35 -28.19
CA ALA A 337 -7.76 -18.18 -27.82
C ALA A 337 -7.90 -17.78 -26.33
N ILE A 338 -7.16 -16.76 -25.89
CA ILE A 338 -7.38 -16.13 -24.57
C ILE A 338 -7.89 -14.72 -24.85
N GLY A 339 -9.20 -14.54 -24.77
CA GLY A 339 -9.81 -13.22 -24.93
C GLY A 339 -11.32 -13.18 -25.19
N ALA A 340 -11.97 -14.28 -25.62
CA ALA A 340 -13.37 -14.20 -26.08
C ALA A 340 -14.37 -15.21 -25.50
N LEU A 341 -13.94 -16.18 -24.68
CA LEU A 341 -14.84 -17.26 -24.21
C LEU A 341 -15.40 -17.11 -22.78
N VAL A 342 -15.10 -16.03 -22.06
CA VAL A 342 -15.64 -15.83 -20.69
C VAL A 342 -16.91 -14.98 -20.66
N LEU A 343 -17.21 -14.20 -21.72
CA LEU A 343 -18.41 -13.34 -21.76
C LEU A 343 -19.63 -14.00 -22.45
N GLY A 344 -19.44 -14.98 -23.33
CA GLY A 344 -20.55 -15.64 -24.05
C GLY A 344 -21.26 -16.75 -23.27
N GLY A 345 -20.53 -17.48 -22.40
CA GLY A 345 -21.08 -18.64 -21.68
C GLY A 345 -21.94 -18.27 -20.46
N ALA A 346 -21.61 -17.17 -19.77
CA ALA A 346 -22.31 -16.76 -18.55
C ALA A 346 -23.75 -16.28 -18.84
N LEU A 347 -23.99 -15.61 -19.97
CA LEU A 347 -25.32 -15.14 -20.34
C LEU A 347 -26.25 -16.29 -20.75
N ALA A 348 -25.74 -17.30 -21.45
CA ALA A 348 -26.50 -18.48 -21.85
C ALA A 348 -26.88 -19.36 -20.65
N ILE A 349 -25.98 -19.50 -19.66
CA ILE A 349 -26.24 -20.25 -18.42
C ILE A 349 -27.21 -19.48 -17.51
N ALA A 350 -27.09 -18.16 -17.41
CA ALA A 350 -28.03 -17.33 -16.65
C ALA A 350 -29.46 -17.38 -17.21
N LEU A 351 -29.61 -17.35 -18.54
CA LEU A 351 -30.92 -17.51 -19.21
C LEU A 351 -31.47 -18.94 -19.08
N TYR A 352 -30.61 -19.96 -19.09
CA TYR A 352 -30.99 -21.35 -18.86
C TYR A 352 -31.46 -21.61 -17.41
N LEU A 353 -30.83 -20.97 -16.41
CA LEU A 353 -31.23 -21.10 -15.01
C LEU A 353 -32.49 -20.27 -14.69
N ARG A 354 -32.69 -19.12 -15.34
CA ARG A 354 -33.91 -18.29 -15.20
C ARG A 354 -35.15 -18.97 -15.77
N THR A 355 -35.01 -19.72 -16.87
CA THR A 355 -36.11 -20.52 -17.44
C THR A 355 -36.42 -21.77 -16.62
N LYS A 356 -35.41 -22.39 -15.99
CA LYS A 356 -35.59 -23.55 -15.11
C LYS A 356 -36.27 -23.21 -13.78
N ARG A 357 -35.96 -22.06 -13.16
CA ARG A 357 -36.61 -21.61 -11.90
C ARG A 357 -38.10 -21.31 -12.05
N ARG A 358 -38.58 -20.93 -13.24
CA ARG A 358 -40.02 -20.76 -13.50
C ARG A 358 -40.80 -22.08 -13.57
N ARG A 359 -40.12 -23.22 -13.80
CA ARG A 359 -40.78 -24.55 -13.85
C ARG A 359 -40.80 -25.28 -12.50
N GLN A 360 -40.02 -24.85 -11.52
CA GLN A 360 -39.96 -25.49 -10.19
C GLN A 360 -40.81 -24.79 -9.11
N GLY A 361 -41.54 -23.72 -9.46
CA GLY A 361 -42.47 -23.03 -8.56
C GLY A 361 -43.80 -23.76 -8.30
N GLN A 362 -43.98 -24.95 -8.85
CA GLN A 362 -45.12 -25.83 -8.55
C GLN A 362 -44.58 -27.24 -8.25
N MET A 363 -44.28 -27.53 -6.98
CA MET A 363 -44.51 -28.83 -6.32
C MET A 363 -43.98 -28.76 -4.87
N MET A 364 -44.78 -29.32 -3.96
CA MET A 364 -44.71 -29.19 -2.50
C MET A 364 -43.53 -29.91 -1.82
N GLY A 365 -43.13 -29.37 -0.66
CA GLY A 365 -43.27 -30.02 0.65
C GLY A 365 -42.42 -31.25 1.00
N GLY A 366 -41.70 -31.18 2.13
CA GLY A 366 -41.27 -32.38 2.86
C GLY A 366 -40.01 -32.22 3.70
N ARG A 367 -40.17 -32.16 5.03
CA ARG A 367 -39.10 -32.27 6.05
C ARG A 367 -38.40 -33.63 5.97
N ARG A 368 -37.06 -33.65 6.17
CA ARG A 368 -36.40 -34.65 7.04
C ARG A 368 -34.98 -34.22 7.41
N ARG A 369 -34.71 -34.17 8.72
CA ARG A 369 -33.37 -34.14 9.33
C ARG A 369 -32.72 -35.51 9.23
N LEU A 370 -31.38 -35.56 9.19
CA LEU A 370 -30.57 -36.64 9.73
C LEU A 370 -29.18 -36.10 10.12
N ASN A 371 -28.77 -36.42 11.35
CA ASN A 371 -27.47 -36.17 11.96
C ASN A 371 -26.39 -37.12 11.39
N GLY A 372 -25.13 -36.75 11.57
CA GLY A 372 -23.99 -37.65 11.39
C GLY A 372 -22.66 -36.99 11.78
N GLU A 373 -22.27 -37.15 13.05
CA GLU A 373 -20.92 -36.90 13.57
C GLU A 373 -19.87 -37.81 12.91
N SER A 374 -18.62 -37.35 12.81
CA SER A 374 -17.44 -38.20 12.99
C SER A 374 -16.20 -37.37 13.35
N GLN A 375 -15.48 -37.85 14.37
CA GLN A 375 -14.33 -37.27 15.04
C GLN A 375 -13.00 -37.58 14.33
N GLU A 376 -12.08 -36.62 14.42
CA GLU A 376 -10.67 -36.67 14.84
C GLU A 376 -9.75 -37.85 14.44
N ARG A 377 -8.56 -37.52 13.90
CA ARG A 377 -7.29 -38.18 14.29
C ARG A 377 -6.07 -37.28 14.06
N VAL A 378 -5.44 -36.90 15.18
CA VAL A 378 -4.11 -36.31 15.29
C VAL A 378 -3.06 -37.42 15.20
N TYR A 379 -1.95 -37.18 14.48
CA TYR A 379 -0.69 -37.88 14.72
C TYR A 379 0.43 -36.86 14.97
N ARG A 380 0.98 -36.92 16.18
CA ARG A 380 2.21 -36.26 16.62
C ARG A 380 3.35 -37.28 16.46
N ALA A 381 4.48 -36.86 15.89
CA ALA A 381 5.75 -37.55 16.05
C ALA A 381 6.87 -36.53 16.29
N GLN A 382 7.55 -36.67 17.43
CA GLN A 382 8.82 -36.03 17.79
C GLN A 382 9.95 -37.04 17.57
N SER A 383 11.08 -36.58 17.00
CA SER A 383 12.48 -36.99 17.28
C SER A 383 13.36 -36.32 16.22
N GLY A 384 14.47 -35.62 16.48
CA GLY A 384 15.38 -35.69 17.61
C GLY A 384 16.59 -36.57 17.31
N ASP A 385 17.42 -36.22 16.31
CA ASP A 385 18.78 -36.78 16.13
C ASP A 385 19.75 -35.71 15.59
N PRO A 386 20.80 -35.30 16.35
CA PRO A 386 21.74 -34.25 15.97
C PRO A 386 23.13 -34.74 15.51
N ARG A 387 23.29 -35.90 14.84
CA ARG A 387 24.62 -36.36 14.36
C ARG A 387 24.69 -36.81 12.90
N GLY A 388 24.31 -35.94 11.97
CA GLY A 388 24.61 -36.09 10.53
C GLY A 388 25.58 -35.02 10.03
N PRO A 389 26.58 -35.36 9.19
CA PRO A 389 27.48 -34.37 8.59
C PRO A 389 26.73 -33.47 7.58
N PRO A 390 27.16 -32.21 7.39
CA PRO A 390 26.45 -31.26 6.52
C PRO A 390 26.59 -31.66 5.04
N PRO A 391 25.53 -31.52 4.22
CA PRO A 391 25.64 -31.78 2.79
C PRO A 391 26.53 -30.73 2.12
N THR A 392 27.55 -31.24 1.43
CA THR A 392 28.47 -30.48 0.56
C THR A 392 27.79 -30.30 -0.80
N TYR A 393 27.84 -29.10 -1.37
CA TYR A 393 27.28 -28.79 -2.69
C TYR A 393 28.42 -28.66 -3.72
N GLU A 394 28.54 -29.67 -4.59
CA GLU A 394 29.34 -29.57 -5.83
C GLU A 394 28.49 -28.92 -6.92
N LEU A 395 29.01 -27.83 -7.49
CA LEU A 395 28.44 -27.15 -8.65
C LEU A 395 28.99 -27.79 -9.92
N ASP A 396 28.17 -28.65 -10.55
CA ASP A 396 28.50 -29.27 -11.82
C ASP A 396 27.99 -28.36 -12.97
N THR A 397 28.87 -27.54 -13.54
CA THR A 397 28.54 -26.65 -14.66
C THR A 397 28.64 -27.41 -15.98
N LYS A 398 27.52 -28.01 -16.43
CA LYS A 398 27.42 -28.48 -17.81
C LYS A 398 26.98 -27.35 -18.74
N SER A 399 27.95 -26.80 -19.45
CA SER A 399 27.77 -26.01 -20.66
C SER A 399 27.04 -26.82 -21.74
N THR A 400 25.88 -26.36 -22.19
CA THR A 400 25.27 -26.82 -23.45
C THR A 400 25.56 -25.79 -24.53
N ALA A 401 26.48 -26.14 -25.42
CA ALA A 401 26.70 -25.44 -26.68
C ALA A 401 25.49 -25.65 -27.61
N GLU A 402 24.95 -24.57 -28.14
CA GLU A 402 24.06 -24.59 -29.29
C GLU A 402 24.82 -25.09 -30.53
N ARG A 403 24.25 -26.06 -31.25
CA ARG A 403 24.49 -26.22 -32.69
C ARG A 403 23.15 -26.17 -33.40
N GLY A 404 22.88 -25.03 -34.01
CA GLY A 404 21.97 -24.95 -35.14
C GLY A 404 22.52 -25.76 -36.33
N HIS A 405 21.62 -26.27 -37.16
CA HIS A 405 21.94 -26.76 -38.48
C HIS A 405 21.09 -26.03 -39.51
N GLY A 406 21.71 -25.07 -40.20
CA GLY A 406 21.45 -24.82 -41.61
C GLY A 406 22.38 -25.70 -42.46
N PRO A 407 22.02 -26.00 -43.72
CA PRO A 407 22.58 -27.14 -44.47
C PRO A 407 23.84 -26.76 -45.26
N GLY A 408 24.81 -27.66 -45.34
CA GLY A 408 25.93 -27.53 -46.27
C GLY A 408 27.10 -28.43 -45.90
N GLY A 409 27.61 -29.22 -46.86
CA GLY A 409 28.57 -30.29 -46.60
C GLY A 409 30.00 -29.84 -46.27
N GLY A 410 30.83 -30.81 -45.86
CA GLY A 410 32.28 -30.71 -46.02
C GLY A 410 33.14 -30.91 -44.76
N ARG A 411 33.78 -32.08 -44.70
CA ARG A 411 34.99 -32.50 -43.97
C ARG A 411 35.83 -31.44 -43.21
N GLY A 412 36.22 -31.79 -41.97
CA GLY A 412 37.60 -31.61 -41.47
C GLY A 412 37.82 -30.76 -40.21
N GLY A 413 38.32 -31.39 -39.13
CA GLY A 413 39.44 -30.92 -38.30
C GLY A 413 39.28 -29.77 -37.28
N GLY A 414 39.81 -29.99 -36.07
CA GLY A 414 40.49 -28.96 -35.26
C GLY A 414 39.71 -28.33 -34.11
N GLY A 415 40.20 -28.52 -32.87
CA GLY A 415 39.70 -27.86 -31.66
C GLY A 415 40.28 -26.45 -31.45
N GLY A 416 39.62 -25.69 -30.55
CA GLY A 416 40.09 -24.40 -30.05
C GLY A 416 39.06 -23.77 -29.10
N THR A 417 39.46 -23.56 -27.84
CA THR A 417 38.72 -22.83 -26.80
C THR A 417 38.95 -21.32 -26.94
N THR A 418 37.88 -20.52 -26.96
CA THR A 418 37.96 -19.05 -26.95
C THR A 418 37.41 -18.49 -25.64
N THR A 419 38.26 -17.80 -24.89
CA THR A 419 37.92 -17.06 -23.66
C THR A 419 37.40 -15.68 -24.02
N HIS A 420 36.19 -15.32 -23.60
CA HIS A 420 35.71 -13.93 -23.67
C HIS A 420 35.86 -13.26 -22.30
N VAL A 421 36.77 -12.29 -22.24
CA VAL A 421 36.93 -11.35 -21.12
C VAL A 421 35.92 -10.23 -21.33
N PHE A 422 35.01 -10.01 -20.39
CA PHE A 422 34.16 -8.82 -20.38
C PHE A 422 34.77 -7.81 -19.40
N GLU A 423 35.35 -6.76 -19.97
CA GLU A 423 35.91 -5.62 -19.26
C GLU A 423 34.77 -4.63 -18.97
N VAL A 424 34.41 -4.45 -17.69
CA VAL A 424 33.36 -3.52 -17.27
C VAL A 424 33.98 -2.13 -17.12
N HIS A 425 33.74 -1.27 -18.12
CA HIS A 425 34.07 0.15 -18.03
C HIS A 425 33.15 0.85 -17.02
N HIS A 426 33.75 1.54 -16.05
CA HIS A 426 33.03 2.43 -15.15
C HIS A 426 32.55 3.67 -15.92
N PRO A 427 31.32 4.18 -15.68
CA PRO A 427 30.88 5.44 -16.27
C PRO A 427 31.70 6.62 -15.71
N PRO A 428 31.94 7.68 -16.51
CA PRO A 428 32.76 8.81 -16.08
C PRO A 428 32.09 9.58 -14.92
N LYS A 429 32.90 9.97 -13.93
CA LYS A 429 32.48 10.82 -12.80
C LYS A 429 31.99 12.19 -13.30
N PRO A 430 30.94 12.77 -12.69
CA PRO A 430 30.56 14.15 -12.95
C PRO A 430 31.60 15.14 -12.36
N PRO A 431 31.87 16.28 -13.02
CA PRO A 431 32.77 17.30 -12.50
C PRO A 431 32.18 18.04 -11.30
N SER A 432 33.04 18.34 -10.32
CA SER A 432 32.73 19.14 -9.13
C SER A 432 32.66 20.64 -9.44
N PRO A 433 31.97 21.45 -8.61
CA PRO A 433 31.61 22.84 -8.92
C PRO A 433 32.73 23.82 -8.52
N LEU A 434 33.10 24.76 -9.42
CA LEU A 434 33.50 26.16 -9.19
C LEU A 434 34.16 26.79 -10.44
N GLU A 435 34.16 28.14 -10.49
CA GLU A 435 34.55 29.10 -11.56
C GLU A 435 33.40 29.46 -12.53
N ILE A 436 32.59 30.50 -12.27
CA ILE A 436 32.83 31.96 -12.14
C ILE A 436 33.27 32.63 -13.46
N ASP A 437 32.23 33.21 -14.06
CA ASP A 437 32.15 34.48 -14.80
C ASP A 437 32.76 34.61 -16.21
N GLY A 438 31.99 35.22 -17.12
CA GLY A 438 32.45 35.39 -18.50
C GLY A 438 31.50 35.93 -19.56
N THR A 439 30.27 36.36 -19.25
CA THR A 439 29.42 37.23 -20.11
C THR A 439 28.46 36.56 -21.13
N GLU A 440 27.14 36.70 -20.87
CA GLU A 440 26.00 37.21 -21.71
C GLU A 440 25.85 36.70 -23.18
N ARG A 441 24.70 36.27 -23.77
CA ARG A 441 23.26 36.67 -23.78
C ARG A 441 22.47 35.51 -24.42
N SER A 442 21.22 35.22 -24.08
CA SER A 442 20.05 35.86 -24.71
C SER A 442 18.76 35.66 -23.90
N ARG A 443 18.11 36.77 -23.54
CA ARG A 443 16.75 36.81 -22.98
C ARG A 443 15.74 36.31 -24.02
N ILE A 444 14.88 35.38 -23.63
CA ILE A 444 13.58 35.18 -24.28
C ILE A 444 12.56 35.99 -23.48
N SER A 445 12.05 37.04 -24.10
CA SER A 445 10.92 37.83 -23.59
C SER A 445 9.63 37.23 -24.17
N ILE A 446 8.72 36.79 -23.30
CA ILE A 446 7.36 36.41 -23.71
C ILE A 446 6.46 37.59 -23.34
N THR A 447 5.95 38.29 -24.36
CA THR A 447 4.91 39.30 -24.23
C THR A 447 3.55 38.61 -24.34
N ILE A 448 2.75 38.64 -23.29
CA ILE A 448 1.34 38.23 -23.34
C ILE A 448 0.51 39.51 -23.53
N GLN A 449 -0.10 39.66 -24.71
CA GLN A 449 -1.11 40.69 -24.97
C GLN A 449 -2.49 40.12 -24.63
N GLY A 450 -3.20 40.76 -23.70
CA GLY A 450 -4.60 40.46 -23.39
C GLY A 450 -5.19 41.52 -22.45
N SER A 451 -6.31 42.11 -22.85
CA SER A 451 -7.03 43.13 -22.06
C SER A 451 -7.70 42.51 -20.81
N PRO A 452 -7.69 43.19 -19.65
CA PRO A 452 -8.28 42.68 -18.43
C PRO A 452 -9.83 42.73 -18.47
N PRO A 453 -10.55 41.66 -18.06
CA PRO A 453 -11.97 41.78 -17.78
C PRO A 453 -12.18 42.53 -16.47
N ARG A 454 -13.10 43.50 -16.53
CA ARG A 454 -13.57 44.34 -15.43
C ARG A 454 -14.49 43.53 -14.51
N HIS A 455 -14.29 43.70 -13.20
CA HIS A 455 -15.25 43.59 -12.08
C HIS A 455 -16.47 42.65 -12.21
N LEU A 456 -16.54 41.67 -11.30
CA LEU A 456 -17.74 41.12 -10.61
C LEU A 456 -17.17 40.17 -9.54
N GLY A 457 -17.19 40.44 -8.25
CA GLY A 457 -18.35 40.77 -7.42
C GLY A 457 -18.46 39.66 -6.37
N PHE A 458 -17.84 39.87 -5.21
CA PHE A 458 -17.95 38.98 -4.05
C PHE A 458 -19.41 38.88 -3.60
N GLN A 459 -19.88 37.66 -3.32
CA GLN A 459 -21.00 37.44 -2.40
C GLN A 459 -20.80 36.11 -1.67
N ALA A 460 -20.36 36.20 -0.42
CA ALA A 460 -20.54 35.15 0.57
C ALA A 460 -22.02 35.13 1.00
N ARG A 461 -22.59 33.94 1.19
CA ARG A 461 -23.82 33.74 1.97
C ARG A 461 -23.53 32.73 3.08
N TYR A 462 -24.06 33.07 4.25
CA TYR A 462 -23.94 32.46 5.57
C TYR A 462 -24.19 30.96 5.62
#